data_AF-A0A6A5TBR0-F1
#
_entry.id   AF-A0A6A5TBR0-F1
#
_cell.length_a   1.000
_cell.length_b   1.000
_cell.length_c   1.000
_cell.angle_alpha   90.00
_cell.angle_beta   90.00
_cell.angle_gamma   90.00
#
_symmetry.space_group_name_H-M   'P 1'
#
loop_
_entity.id
_entity.type
_entity.pdbx_description
1 polymer ?
#
loop_
_entity_poly.entity_id
_entity_poly.type
_entity_poly.pdbx_seq_one_letter_code
_entity_poly.pdbx_strand_id
1 'polypeptide(L)'
;MPFHLSPVNLSTDFPELMAVQWASYESPPQQFFRLFCPIQHNDRTASLQESTARMLEWQHHDAHAQWIKVTDTSTGKIVGAAWYKVYHHENPFAHHEREVAEWYPDDSTREFVSQAIEQMDGPRMEKGARPQVFANILFTHPDYRRRGIGRMLVQWGIDKARELDLEFWLNATPWGKPLYESLGFRVVQRNPLAPKTDCPDEKWRMMEEEFRDIVFYAMYLPREGDVGGK
;
A
#
# COMPACT_ATOMS: atom_id res chain seq x y z
N MET A 1 -2.03 -23.28 -13.88
CA MET A 1 -2.92 -22.16 -13.48
C MET A 1 -2.75 -21.05 -14.50
N PRO A 2 -3.81 -20.36 -14.97
CA PRO A 2 -3.71 -19.38 -16.06
C PRO A 2 -3.18 -18.02 -15.59
N PHE A 3 -2.33 -17.99 -14.55
CA PHE A 3 -1.79 -16.77 -13.99
C PHE A 3 -0.27 -16.85 -13.93
N HIS A 4 0.39 -15.81 -14.41
CA HIS A 4 1.84 -15.72 -14.46
C HIS A 4 2.30 -14.49 -13.67
N LEU A 5 3.21 -14.71 -12.71
CA LEU A 5 3.83 -13.65 -11.93
C LEU A 5 5.15 -13.22 -12.60
N SER A 6 5.33 -11.93 -12.78
CA SER A 6 6.55 -11.35 -13.36
C SER A 6 6.81 -9.93 -12.86
N PRO A 7 8.04 -9.41 -12.98
CA PRO A 7 8.31 -7.99 -12.74
C PRO A 7 7.51 -7.09 -13.69
N VAL A 8 7.21 -5.88 -13.23
CA VAL A 8 6.57 -4.84 -14.06
C VAL A 8 7.61 -4.17 -14.95
N ASN A 9 7.30 -4.05 -16.24
CA ASN A 9 7.99 -3.16 -17.15
C ASN A 9 7.33 -1.79 -17.08
N LEU A 10 7.99 -0.83 -16.40
CA LEU A 10 7.47 0.51 -16.15
C LEU A 10 7.08 1.26 -17.43
N SER A 11 7.74 0.99 -18.55
CA SER A 11 7.46 1.69 -19.81
C SER A 11 6.19 1.23 -20.52
N THR A 12 5.79 -0.04 -20.35
CA THR A 12 4.67 -0.64 -21.09
C THR A 12 3.48 -0.98 -20.21
N ASP A 13 3.72 -1.34 -18.95
CA ASP A 13 2.69 -1.91 -18.07
C ASP A 13 2.00 -0.87 -17.20
N PHE A 14 2.68 0.23 -16.89
CA PHE A 14 2.27 1.13 -15.79
C PHE A 14 0.88 1.74 -15.99
N PRO A 15 0.47 2.18 -17.20
CA PRO A 15 -0.89 2.68 -17.42
C PRO A 15 -1.97 1.62 -17.14
N GLU A 16 -1.78 0.38 -17.61
CA GLU A 16 -2.73 -0.71 -17.35
C GLU A 16 -2.75 -1.09 -15.87
N LEU A 17 -1.57 -1.20 -15.26
CA LEU A 17 -1.40 -1.50 -13.84
C LEU A 17 -2.15 -0.50 -12.95
N MET A 18 -2.03 0.79 -13.25
CA MET A 18 -2.73 1.86 -12.52
C MET A 18 -4.24 1.82 -12.73
N ALA A 19 -4.71 1.52 -13.94
CA ALA A 19 -6.15 1.32 -14.18
C ALA A 19 -6.70 0.12 -13.37
N VAL A 20 -5.94 -0.96 -13.25
CA VAL A 20 -6.31 -2.13 -12.44
C VAL A 20 -6.30 -1.79 -10.95
N GLN A 21 -5.35 -1.00 -10.47
CA GLN A 21 -5.31 -0.52 -9.08
C GLN A 21 -6.58 0.26 -8.73
N TRP A 22 -6.93 1.23 -9.56
CA TRP A 22 -8.14 2.04 -9.39
C TRP A 22 -9.40 1.17 -9.37
N ALA A 23 -9.56 0.29 -10.35
CA ALA A 23 -10.69 -0.65 -10.39
C ALA A 23 -10.75 -1.54 -9.13
N SER A 24 -9.59 -1.92 -8.60
CA SER A 24 -9.49 -2.75 -7.39
C SER A 24 -9.92 -2.02 -6.12
N TYR A 25 -9.70 -0.71 -6.02
CA TYR A 25 -10.07 0.06 -4.83
C TYR A 25 -11.42 0.79 -4.96
N GLU A 26 -12.05 0.77 -6.13
CA GLU A 26 -13.39 1.33 -6.36
C GLU A 26 -14.51 0.29 -6.29
N SER A 27 -14.19 -1.01 -6.27
CA SER A 27 -15.19 -2.08 -6.23
C SER A 27 -14.78 -3.17 -5.24
N PRO A 28 -15.36 -3.24 -4.02
CA PRO A 28 -16.12 -2.16 -3.40
C PRO A 28 -15.19 -0.97 -3.07
N PRO A 29 -15.73 0.25 -2.89
CA PRO A 29 -14.94 1.42 -2.54
C PRO A 29 -14.12 1.21 -1.27
N GLN A 30 -12.83 1.51 -1.34
CA GLN A 30 -11.88 1.53 -0.24
C GLN A 30 -11.41 2.97 -0.04
N GLN A 31 -12.06 3.71 0.87
CA GLN A 31 -11.86 5.17 0.96
C GLN A 31 -10.41 5.58 1.22
N PHE A 32 -9.61 4.76 1.93
CA PHE A 32 -8.19 5.04 2.15
C PHE A 32 -7.41 5.29 0.86
N PHE A 33 -7.85 4.72 -0.26
CA PHE A 33 -7.20 4.92 -1.54
C PHE A 33 -7.21 6.39 -1.97
N ARG A 34 -8.22 7.17 -1.54
CA ARG A 34 -8.30 8.61 -1.83
C ARG A 34 -7.24 9.43 -1.11
N LEU A 35 -6.68 8.97 0.02
CA LEU A 35 -5.49 9.59 0.62
C LEU A 35 -4.31 9.66 -0.37
N PHE A 36 -4.19 8.69 -1.28
CA PHE A 36 -3.09 8.61 -2.25
C PHE A 36 -3.50 9.05 -3.66
N CYS A 37 -4.76 8.79 -4.04
CA CYS A 37 -5.32 9.04 -5.36
C CYS A 37 -6.68 9.76 -5.23
N PRO A 38 -6.70 11.03 -4.79
CA PRO A 38 -7.94 11.79 -4.63
C PRO A 38 -8.65 12.00 -5.97
N ILE A 39 -9.97 12.23 -5.93
CA ILE A 39 -10.70 12.73 -7.10
C ILE A 39 -10.62 14.26 -7.09
N GLN A 40 -9.77 14.82 -7.95
CA GLN A 40 -9.62 16.25 -8.10
C GLN A 40 -10.64 16.80 -9.10
N HIS A 41 -11.21 17.97 -8.80
CA HIS A 41 -12.13 18.69 -9.68
C HIS A 41 -13.31 17.86 -10.22
N ASN A 42 -13.71 16.82 -9.48
CA ASN A 42 -14.73 15.86 -9.92
C ASN A 42 -14.40 15.17 -11.26
N ASP A 43 -13.11 15.04 -11.60
CA ASP A 43 -12.63 14.41 -12.82
C ASP A 43 -11.83 13.14 -12.51
N ARG A 44 -12.51 11.99 -12.61
CA ARG A 44 -11.92 10.67 -12.39
C ARG A 44 -10.80 10.37 -13.40
N THR A 45 -10.94 10.80 -14.65
CA THR A 45 -9.99 10.48 -15.73
C THR A 45 -8.71 11.27 -15.55
N ALA A 46 -8.81 12.57 -15.31
CA ALA A 46 -7.66 13.41 -15.03
C ALA A 46 -6.94 12.97 -13.74
N SER A 47 -7.69 12.60 -12.69
CA SER A 47 -7.11 12.11 -11.43
C SER A 47 -6.37 10.78 -11.59
N LEU A 48 -6.88 9.87 -12.44
CA LEU A 48 -6.16 8.65 -12.80
C LEU A 48 -4.87 8.96 -13.56
N GLN A 49 -4.91 9.89 -14.51
CA GLN A 49 -3.71 10.29 -15.27
C GLN A 49 -2.65 10.93 -14.37
N GLU A 50 -3.06 11.85 -13.49
CA GLU A 50 -2.19 12.50 -12.49
C GLU A 50 -1.53 11.46 -11.59
N SER A 51 -2.34 10.63 -10.92
CA SER A 51 -1.81 9.62 -9.98
C SER A 51 -0.95 8.57 -10.68
N THR A 52 -1.22 8.26 -11.95
CA THR A 52 -0.35 7.38 -12.76
C THR A 52 1.02 8.03 -12.98
N ALA A 53 1.08 9.30 -13.36
CA ALA A 53 2.36 10.00 -13.54
C ALA A 53 3.14 10.10 -12.23
N ARG A 54 2.47 10.50 -11.13
CA ARG A 54 3.08 10.65 -9.81
C ARG A 54 3.58 9.33 -9.23
N MET A 55 2.83 8.24 -9.33
CA MET A 55 3.29 6.93 -8.84
C MET A 55 4.46 6.38 -9.65
N LEU A 56 4.53 6.70 -10.95
CA LEU A 56 5.69 6.35 -11.77
C LEU A 56 6.92 7.14 -11.33
N GLU A 57 6.77 8.44 -11.04
CA GLU A 57 7.83 9.28 -10.50
C GLU A 57 8.32 8.77 -9.13
N TRP A 58 7.41 8.41 -8.22
CA TRP A 58 7.80 7.81 -6.93
C TRP A 58 8.57 6.51 -7.10
N GLN A 59 8.17 5.66 -8.04
CA GLN A 59 8.91 4.43 -8.35
C GLN A 59 10.32 4.74 -8.90
N HIS A 60 10.50 5.82 -9.67
CA HIS A 60 11.82 6.20 -10.18
C HIS A 60 12.75 6.75 -9.09
N HIS A 61 12.19 7.35 -8.04
CA HIS A 61 12.96 7.94 -6.94
C HIS A 61 13.21 6.99 -5.74
N ASP A 62 12.55 5.83 -5.70
CA ASP A 62 12.72 4.86 -4.61
C ASP A 62 13.58 3.66 -5.06
N ALA A 63 14.85 3.66 -4.67
CA ALA A 63 15.79 2.58 -5.01
C ALA A 63 15.44 1.23 -4.36
N HIS A 64 14.61 1.22 -3.31
CA HIS A 64 14.15 0.00 -2.65
C HIS A 64 12.88 -0.57 -3.27
N ALA A 65 12.24 0.19 -4.17
CA ALA A 65 10.92 -0.09 -4.68
C ALA A 65 10.92 -1.09 -5.84
N GLN A 66 10.09 -2.12 -5.74
CA GLN A 66 9.92 -3.15 -6.76
C GLN A 66 8.45 -3.44 -7.01
N TRP A 67 8.04 -3.31 -8.26
CA TRP A 67 6.72 -3.73 -8.72
C TRP A 67 6.75 -5.14 -9.31
N ILE A 68 5.84 -5.98 -8.85
CA ILE A 68 5.51 -7.26 -9.48
C ILE A 68 4.05 -7.25 -9.93
N LYS A 69 3.77 -7.94 -11.04
CA LYS A 69 2.43 -8.10 -11.59
C LYS A 69 2.07 -9.56 -11.75
N VAL A 70 0.77 -9.79 -11.88
CA VAL A 70 0.18 -11.05 -12.28
C VAL A 70 -0.62 -10.81 -13.55
N THR A 71 -0.30 -11.59 -14.58
CA THR A 71 -0.99 -11.56 -15.88
C THR A 71 -1.83 -12.82 -16.04
N ASP A 72 -3.05 -12.66 -16.55
CA ASP A 72 -3.84 -13.82 -17.03
C ASP A 72 -3.29 -14.25 -18.39
N THR A 73 -2.74 -15.46 -18.46
CA THR A 73 -2.07 -15.98 -19.67
C THR A 73 -3.03 -16.21 -20.83
N SER A 74 -4.34 -16.29 -20.58
CA SER A 74 -5.36 -16.45 -21.62
C SER A 74 -5.74 -15.14 -22.29
N THR A 75 -5.62 -14.01 -21.60
CA THR A 75 -6.02 -12.68 -22.10
C THR A 75 -4.86 -11.72 -22.30
N GLY A 76 -3.71 -11.99 -21.70
CA GLY A 76 -2.55 -11.09 -21.66
C GLY A 76 -2.70 -9.91 -20.71
N LYS A 77 -3.84 -9.79 -20.00
CA LYS A 77 -4.14 -8.63 -19.14
C LYS A 77 -3.49 -8.74 -17.77
N ILE A 78 -3.12 -7.60 -17.21
CA ILE A 78 -2.73 -7.47 -15.80
C ILE A 78 -3.98 -7.61 -14.94
N VAL A 79 -3.92 -8.53 -13.96
CA VAL A 79 -5.07 -8.87 -13.09
C VAL A 79 -4.78 -8.66 -11.61
N GLY A 80 -3.56 -8.29 -11.27
CA GLY A 80 -3.15 -7.90 -9.93
C GLY A 80 -1.69 -7.47 -9.93
N ALA A 81 -1.31 -6.70 -8.93
CA ALA A 81 0.07 -6.28 -8.74
C ALA A 81 0.35 -5.97 -7.27
N ALA A 82 1.64 -5.90 -6.94
CA ALA A 82 2.10 -5.44 -5.65
C ALA A 82 3.33 -4.55 -5.80
N TRP A 83 3.38 -3.52 -4.97
CA TRP A 83 4.52 -2.61 -4.83
C TRP A 83 5.21 -2.88 -3.50
N TYR A 84 6.44 -3.35 -3.57
CA TYR A 84 7.26 -3.69 -2.42
C TYR A 84 8.35 -2.64 -2.21
N LYS A 85 8.75 -2.45 -0.95
CA LYS A 85 10.00 -1.80 -0.58
C LYS A 85 10.89 -2.82 0.13
N VAL A 86 12.12 -3.00 -0.33
CA VAL A 86 13.07 -3.99 0.20
C VAL A 86 14.26 -3.27 0.84
N TYR A 87 14.26 -3.19 2.17
CA TYR A 87 15.32 -2.56 2.97
C TYR A 87 16.24 -3.64 3.52
N HIS A 88 17.31 -3.98 2.78
CA HIS A 88 18.16 -5.13 3.12
C HIS A 88 19.16 -4.87 4.25
N HIS A 89 19.72 -3.67 4.32
CA HIS A 89 20.77 -3.33 5.29
C HIS A 89 20.46 -2.07 6.10
N GLU A 90 19.30 -1.45 5.86
CA GLU A 90 18.99 -0.12 6.34
C GLU A 90 17.70 -0.15 7.16
N ASN A 91 17.65 0.68 8.19
CA ASN A 91 16.39 1.01 8.86
C ASN A 91 15.68 2.06 8.00
N PRO A 92 14.48 1.78 7.46
CA PRO A 92 13.76 2.74 6.61
C PRO A 92 13.34 4.03 7.32
N PHE A 93 13.46 4.08 8.65
CA PHE A 93 13.10 5.23 9.46
C PHE A 93 14.31 5.87 10.16
N ALA A 94 15.54 5.56 9.72
CA ALA A 94 16.76 6.16 10.29
C ALA A 94 16.79 7.70 10.10
N HIS A 95 16.21 8.19 9.01
CA HIS A 95 16.07 9.60 8.69
C HIS A 95 14.59 9.90 8.43
N HIS A 96 13.80 9.94 9.51
CA HIS A 96 12.39 10.27 9.40
C HIS A 96 12.21 11.78 9.18
N GLU A 97 11.75 12.13 7.98
CA GLU A 97 11.25 13.46 7.66
C GLU A 97 9.74 13.49 7.82
N ARG A 98 9.20 14.69 8.05
CA ARG A 98 7.75 14.88 8.11
C ARG A 98 7.13 14.52 6.76
N GLU A 99 6.10 13.68 6.79
CA GLU A 99 5.30 13.38 5.59
C GLU A 99 4.56 14.63 5.11
N VAL A 100 4.59 14.89 3.79
CA VAL A 100 3.83 15.99 3.17
C VAL A 100 3.14 15.49 1.91
N ALA A 101 1.81 15.48 1.94
CA ALA A 101 0.98 15.05 0.81
C ALA A 101 0.86 16.16 -0.26
N GLU A 102 1.94 16.47 -0.97
CA GLU A 102 2.01 17.60 -1.91
C GLU A 102 1.00 17.54 -3.07
N TRP A 103 0.45 16.35 -3.37
CA TRP A 103 -0.62 16.16 -4.35
C TRP A 103 -2.00 16.64 -3.88
N TYR A 104 -2.12 17.06 -2.62
CA TYR A 104 -3.27 17.82 -2.12
C TYR A 104 -2.99 19.33 -2.18
N PRO A 105 -4.03 20.18 -2.35
CA PRO A 105 -3.90 21.63 -2.28
C PRO A 105 -3.23 22.09 -0.98
N ASP A 106 -2.54 23.24 -1.02
CA ASP A 106 -1.89 23.82 0.16
C ASP A 106 -2.91 24.42 1.14
N ASP A 107 -3.68 23.56 1.79
CA ASP A 107 -4.69 23.88 2.78
C ASP A 107 -4.84 22.76 3.83
N SER A 108 -5.88 22.84 4.67
CA SER A 108 -6.12 21.87 5.75
C SER A 108 -6.32 20.43 5.28
N THR A 109 -6.68 20.19 4.01
CA THR A 109 -6.80 18.83 3.46
C THR A 109 -5.45 18.16 3.31
N ARG A 110 -4.41 18.90 2.87
CA ARG A 110 -3.04 18.40 2.82
C ARG A 110 -2.52 18.06 4.20
N GLU A 111 -2.77 18.92 5.18
CA GLU A 111 -2.36 18.67 6.57
C GLU A 111 -3.01 17.38 7.11
N PHE A 112 -4.32 17.24 6.90
CA PHE A 112 -5.06 16.05 7.32
C PHE A 112 -4.46 14.77 6.71
N VAL A 113 -4.23 14.77 5.40
CA VAL A 113 -3.74 13.60 4.67
C VAL A 113 -2.31 13.27 5.06
N SER A 114 -1.47 14.29 5.22
CA SER A 114 -0.08 14.12 5.67
C SER A 114 -0.03 13.42 7.03
N GLN A 115 -0.83 13.90 8.00
CA GLN A 115 -0.97 13.23 9.30
C GLN A 115 -1.54 11.82 9.19
N ALA A 116 -2.52 11.59 8.31
CA ALA A 116 -3.13 10.27 8.12
C ALA A 116 -2.11 9.24 7.60
N ILE A 117 -1.28 9.63 6.62
CA ILE A 117 -0.23 8.78 6.06
C ILE A 117 0.89 8.53 7.08
N GLU A 118 1.32 9.56 7.79
CA GLU A 118 2.31 9.43 8.88
C GLU A 118 1.81 8.47 9.98
N GLN A 119 0.55 8.64 10.41
CA GLN A 119 -0.07 7.75 11.39
C GLN A 119 -0.16 6.31 10.91
N MET A 120 -0.37 6.08 9.61
CA MET A 120 -0.44 4.73 9.03
C MET A 120 0.85 3.95 9.28
N ASP A 121 2.02 4.61 9.18
CA ASP A 121 3.33 4.00 9.39
C ASP A 121 3.83 4.01 10.83
N GLY A 122 3.24 4.82 11.72
CA GLY A 122 3.63 4.94 13.14
C GLY A 122 3.92 3.60 13.86
N PRO A 123 3.05 2.58 13.80
CA PRO A 123 3.34 1.29 14.45
C PRO A 123 4.57 0.57 13.86
N ARG A 124 4.79 0.68 12.54
CA ARG A 124 5.94 0.11 11.84
C ARG A 124 7.21 0.91 12.16
N MET A 125 7.12 2.23 12.30
CA MET A 125 8.21 3.08 12.77
C MET A 125 8.65 2.69 14.18
N GLU A 126 7.72 2.45 15.10
CA GLU A 126 8.05 2.13 16.49
C GLU A 126 8.64 0.72 16.65
N LYS A 127 8.10 -0.28 15.92
CA LYS A 127 8.37 -1.71 16.18
C LYS A 127 9.19 -2.39 15.09
N GLY A 128 9.11 -1.88 13.87
CA GLY A 128 9.75 -2.39 12.66
C GLY A 128 10.89 -1.50 12.14
N ALA A 129 11.50 -0.65 12.98
CA ALA A 129 12.64 0.20 12.61
C ALA A 129 13.96 -0.58 12.46
N ARG A 130 13.98 -1.50 11.50
CA ARG A 130 15.11 -2.38 11.16
C ARG A 130 15.00 -2.80 9.68
N PRO A 131 16.03 -3.43 9.10
CA PRO A 131 15.94 -4.02 7.77
C PRO A 131 14.71 -4.92 7.64
N GLN A 132 13.94 -4.73 6.57
CA GLN A 132 12.65 -5.37 6.37
C GLN A 132 12.24 -5.39 4.89
N VAL A 133 11.40 -6.36 4.53
CA VAL A 133 10.53 -6.25 3.36
C VAL A 133 9.24 -5.55 3.79
N PHE A 134 8.73 -4.64 2.97
CA PHE A 134 7.45 -3.97 3.20
C PHE A 134 6.56 -4.05 1.96
N ALA A 135 5.33 -4.55 2.11
CA ALA A 135 4.32 -4.48 1.06
C ALA A 135 3.59 -3.14 1.17
N ASN A 136 3.98 -2.19 0.33
CA ASN A 136 3.39 -0.85 0.32
C ASN A 136 2.00 -0.85 -0.33
N ILE A 137 1.85 -1.59 -1.44
CA ILE A 137 0.59 -1.70 -2.19
C ILE A 137 0.38 -3.14 -2.64
N LEU A 138 -0.85 -3.65 -2.54
CA LEU A 138 -1.22 -4.93 -3.13
C LEU A 138 -2.69 -4.93 -3.54
N PHE A 139 -2.97 -5.26 -4.79
CA PHE A 139 -4.34 -5.32 -5.30
C PHE A 139 -4.55 -6.47 -6.28
N THR A 140 -5.82 -6.82 -6.45
CA THR A 140 -6.30 -7.79 -7.45
C THR A 140 -7.56 -7.24 -8.06
N HIS A 141 -7.61 -7.24 -9.40
CA HIS A 141 -8.75 -6.80 -10.18
C HIS A 141 -10.03 -7.45 -9.64
N PRO A 142 -11.15 -6.69 -9.47
CA PRO A 142 -12.35 -7.18 -8.79
C PRO A 142 -12.86 -8.52 -9.35
N ASP A 143 -12.92 -8.66 -10.67
CA ASP A 143 -13.39 -9.89 -11.34
C ASP A 143 -12.48 -11.12 -11.16
N TYR A 144 -11.23 -10.90 -10.73
CA TYR A 144 -10.20 -11.93 -10.57
C TYR A 144 -9.93 -12.30 -9.11
N ARG A 145 -10.63 -11.68 -8.15
CA ARG A 145 -10.48 -12.01 -6.74
C ARG A 145 -10.91 -13.43 -6.42
N ARG A 146 -10.43 -13.94 -5.28
CA ARG A 146 -10.68 -15.31 -4.80
C ARG A 146 -10.16 -16.42 -5.73
N ARG A 147 -9.27 -16.09 -6.68
CA ARG A 147 -8.60 -17.03 -7.59
C ARG A 147 -7.12 -17.28 -7.26
N GLY A 148 -6.68 -16.89 -6.07
CA GLY A 148 -5.30 -17.11 -5.58
C GLY A 148 -4.28 -16.02 -5.95
N ILE A 149 -4.63 -15.02 -6.75
CA ILE A 149 -3.71 -13.95 -7.20
C ILE A 149 -3.10 -13.17 -6.03
N GLY A 150 -3.91 -12.71 -5.08
CA GLY A 150 -3.40 -12.03 -3.88
C GLY A 150 -2.43 -12.89 -3.08
N ARG A 151 -2.71 -14.20 -2.93
CA ARG A 151 -1.80 -15.14 -2.27
C ARG A 151 -0.47 -15.25 -3.03
N MET A 152 -0.51 -15.34 -4.36
CA MET A 152 0.68 -15.42 -5.20
C MET A 152 1.56 -14.17 -5.08
N LEU A 153 0.94 -12.99 -5.05
CA LEU A 153 1.63 -11.72 -4.84
C LEU A 153 2.30 -11.66 -3.47
N VAL A 154 1.59 -12.03 -2.38
CA VAL A 154 2.19 -12.04 -1.02
C VAL A 154 3.29 -13.09 -0.91
N GLN A 155 3.11 -14.26 -1.52
CA GLN A 155 4.11 -15.33 -1.47
C GLN A 155 5.45 -14.88 -2.03
N TRP A 156 5.46 -14.09 -3.11
CA TRP A 156 6.70 -13.49 -3.61
C TRP A 156 7.42 -12.65 -2.55
N GLY A 157 6.69 -11.83 -1.77
CA GLY A 157 7.27 -11.03 -0.70
C GLY A 157 7.79 -11.87 0.47
N ILE A 158 7.08 -12.97 0.80
CA ILE A 158 7.53 -13.95 1.80
C ILE A 158 8.83 -14.62 1.36
N ASP A 159 8.89 -15.05 0.11
CA ASP A 159 10.07 -15.72 -0.44
C ASP A 159 11.25 -14.74 -0.48
N LYS A 160 11.02 -13.47 -0.84
CA LYS A 160 12.04 -12.42 -0.79
C LYS A 160 12.53 -12.15 0.64
N ALA A 161 11.63 -12.10 1.62
CA ALA A 161 11.99 -11.89 3.02
C ALA A 161 12.83 -13.08 3.56
N ARG A 162 12.47 -14.31 3.22
CA ARG A 162 13.24 -15.52 3.58
C ARG A 162 14.61 -15.54 2.94
N GLU A 163 14.70 -15.23 1.64
CA GLU A 163 15.96 -15.17 0.90
C GLU A 163 16.98 -14.22 1.56
N LEU A 164 16.49 -13.12 2.13
CA LEU A 164 17.31 -12.06 2.73
C LEU A 164 17.39 -12.15 4.26
N ASP A 165 16.79 -13.17 4.89
CA ASP A 165 16.66 -13.28 6.35
C ASP A 165 16.09 -12.03 7.03
N LEU A 166 15.01 -11.49 6.46
CA LEU A 166 14.33 -10.27 6.91
C LEU A 166 12.93 -10.56 7.46
N GLU A 167 12.46 -9.66 8.33
CA GLU A 167 11.04 -9.57 8.66
C GLU A 167 10.26 -8.99 7.47
N PHE A 168 8.97 -9.31 7.39
CA PHE A 168 8.09 -8.78 6.34
C PHE A 168 6.89 -8.07 6.96
N TRP A 169 6.81 -6.76 6.76
CA TRP A 169 5.78 -5.88 7.28
C TRP A 169 4.77 -5.43 6.22
N LEU A 170 3.56 -5.08 6.67
CA LEU A 170 2.53 -4.44 5.85
C LEU A 170 1.48 -3.73 6.71
N ASN A 171 0.73 -2.83 6.08
CA ASN A 171 -0.46 -2.22 6.65
C ASN A 171 -1.71 -2.85 6.00
N ALA A 172 -2.39 -3.74 6.73
CA ALA A 172 -3.54 -4.46 6.21
C ALA A 172 -4.84 -3.66 6.38
N THR A 173 -5.67 -3.61 5.34
CA THR A 173 -7.07 -3.23 5.48
C THR A 173 -7.88 -4.37 6.13
N PRO A 174 -9.11 -4.12 6.62
CA PRO A 174 -10.01 -5.20 7.06
C PRO A 174 -10.22 -6.29 5.99
N TRP A 175 -10.17 -5.91 4.71
CA TRP A 175 -10.31 -6.82 3.57
C TRP A 175 -9.06 -7.67 3.31
N GLY A 176 -7.87 -7.07 3.46
CA GLY A 176 -6.59 -7.77 3.26
C GLY A 176 -6.20 -8.66 4.45
N LYS A 177 -6.55 -8.26 5.68
CA LYS A 177 -6.15 -8.93 6.93
C LYS A 177 -6.35 -10.46 6.91
N PRO A 178 -7.51 -11.03 6.53
CA PRO A 178 -7.70 -12.49 6.55
C PRO A 178 -6.75 -13.25 5.62
N LEU A 179 -6.35 -12.65 4.48
CA LEU A 179 -5.37 -13.25 3.59
C LEU A 179 -4.00 -13.34 4.28
N TYR A 180 -3.56 -12.23 4.88
CA TYR A 180 -2.25 -12.16 5.55
C TYR A 180 -2.19 -13.09 6.77
N GLU A 181 -3.25 -13.16 7.59
CA GLU A 181 -3.31 -14.12 8.71
C GLU A 181 -3.19 -15.58 8.23
N SER A 182 -3.85 -15.93 7.11
CA SER A 182 -3.74 -17.26 6.51
C SER A 182 -2.36 -17.59 5.93
N LEU A 183 -1.46 -16.60 5.89
CA LEU A 183 -0.07 -16.72 5.46
C LEU A 183 0.93 -16.59 6.63
N GLY A 184 0.44 -16.52 7.87
CA GLY A 184 1.26 -16.51 9.08
C GLY A 184 1.61 -15.12 9.60
N PHE A 185 1.11 -14.04 8.98
CA PHE A 185 1.30 -12.70 9.52
C PHE A 185 0.55 -12.53 10.85
N ARG A 186 1.17 -11.80 11.77
CA ARG A 186 0.64 -11.50 13.09
C ARG A 186 0.25 -10.04 13.16
N VAL A 187 -0.89 -9.75 13.77
CA VAL A 187 -1.31 -8.38 14.06
C VAL A 187 -0.45 -7.83 15.19
N VAL A 188 0.22 -6.70 14.93
CA VAL A 188 0.99 -5.95 15.93
C VAL A 188 0.10 -4.92 16.59
N GLN A 189 -0.69 -4.20 15.79
CA GLN A 189 -1.53 -3.11 16.26
C GLN A 189 -2.70 -2.88 15.31
N ARG A 190 -3.90 -2.69 15.88
CA ARG A 190 -5.02 -2.04 15.17
C ARG A 190 -4.80 -0.54 15.22
N ASN A 191 -4.78 0.10 14.06
CA ASN A 191 -4.36 1.48 13.87
C ASN A 191 -5.44 2.28 13.13
N PRO A 192 -6.47 2.80 13.84
CA PRO A 192 -7.39 3.77 13.25
C PRO A 192 -6.64 5.07 12.95
N LEU A 193 -6.93 5.69 11.81
CA LEU A 193 -6.36 7.00 11.50
C LEU A 193 -7.22 8.09 12.14
N ALA A 194 -6.59 8.96 12.93
CA ALA A 194 -7.22 10.08 13.60
C ALA A 194 -6.31 11.32 13.56
N PRO A 195 -6.14 11.97 12.39
CA PRO A 195 -5.52 13.29 12.30
C PRO A 195 -6.17 14.28 13.27
N LYS A 196 -5.40 15.27 13.75
CA LYS A 196 -5.89 16.29 14.70
C LYS A 196 -5.44 17.69 14.31
N THR A 197 -6.29 18.66 14.64
CA THR A 197 -5.98 20.09 14.58
C THR A 197 -6.75 20.81 15.68
N ASP A 198 -6.19 21.88 16.23
CA ASP A 198 -6.87 22.73 17.21
C ASP A 198 -7.88 23.69 16.54
N CYS A 199 -7.77 23.88 15.22
CA CYS A 199 -8.58 24.83 14.43
C CYS A 199 -9.20 24.16 13.20
N PRO A 200 -10.20 23.26 13.36
CA PRO A 200 -10.79 22.55 12.22
C PRO A 200 -11.71 23.47 11.41
N ASP A 201 -11.31 23.76 10.17
CA ASP A 201 -12.14 24.44 9.17
C ASP A 201 -13.12 23.47 8.49
N GLU A 202 -13.90 23.98 7.53
CA GLU A 202 -14.90 23.17 6.81
C GLU A 202 -14.26 21.99 6.06
N LYS A 203 -13.14 22.24 5.39
CA LYS A 203 -12.42 21.22 4.61
C LYS A 203 -11.89 20.11 5.51
N TRP A 204 -11.31 20.45 6.66
CA TRP A 204 -10.87 19.47 7.65
C TRP A 204 -12.02 18.55 8.10
N ARG A 205 -13.18 19.13 8.44
CA ARG A 205 -14.36 18.36 8.88
C ARG A 205 -14.90 17.44 7.78
N MET A 206 -14.82 17.86 6.51
CA MET A 206 -15.16 16.98 5.39
C MET A 206 -14.22 15.78 5.31
N MET A 207 -12.91 15.98 5.51
CA MET A 207 -11.93 14.89 5.55
C MET A 207 -12.16 13.95 6.74
N GLU A 208 -12.49 14.50 7.92
CA GLU A 208 -12.85 13.69 9.09
C GLU A 208 -14.08 12.81 8.83
N GLU A 209 -15.09 13.32 8.13
CA GLU A 209 -16.26 12.53 7.75
C GLU A 209 -15.91 11.46 6.70
N GLU A 210 -15.20 11.84 5.63
CA GLU A 210 -14.84 10.94 4.53
C GLU A 210 -13.97 9.77 4.99
N PHE A 211 -13.07 10.02 5.95
CA PHE A 211 -12.05 9.07 6.40
C PHE A 211 -12.29 8.50 7.81
N ARG A 212 -13.45 8.79 8.42
CA ARG A 212 -13.80 8.40 9.81
C ARG A 212 -13.55 6.93 10.14
N ASP A 213 -13.89 6.05 9.21
CA ASP A 213 -13.89 4.60 9.45
C ASP A 213 -12.63 3.90 8.96
N ILE A 214 -11.60 4.66 8.54
CA ILE A 214 -10.34 4.07 8.10
C ILE A 214 -9.60 3.47 9.29
N VAL A 215 -9.34 2.17 9.18
CA VAL A 215 -8.50 1.44 10.10
C VAL A 215 -7.55 0.54 9.32
N PHE A 216 -6.28 0.58 9.72
CA PHE A 216 -5.28 -0.39 9.29
C PHE A 216 -4.93 -1.34 10.43
N TYR A 217 -4.36 -2.47 10.07
CA TYR A 217 -3.70 -3.38 10.99
C TYR A 217 -2.24 -3.44 10.58
N ALA A 218 -1.35 -2.90 11.41
CA ALA A 218 0.07 -3.14 11.23
C ALA A 218 0.32 -4.62 11.50
N MET A 219 0.83 -5.32 10.50
CA MET A 219 1.07 -6.76 10.58
C MET A 219 2.49 -7.06 10.14
N TYR A 220 3.06 -8.11 10.71
CA TYR A 220 4.37 -8.60 10.31
C TYR A 220 4.42 -10.13 10.27
N LEU A 221 5.28 -10.64 9.41
CA LEU A 221 5.75 -12.01 9.42
C LEU A 221 7.17 -12.00 10.00
N PRO A 222 7.43 -12.75 11.09
CA PRO A 222 8.77 -12.82 11.69
C PRO A 222 9.75 -13.53 10.75
N ARG A 223 11.05 -13.33 10.99
CA ARG A 223 12.12 -14.09 10.34
C ARG A 223 11.97 -15.58 10.61
N GLU A 224 12.49 -16.38 9.68
CA GLU A 224 12.46 -17.83 9.85
C GLU A 224 13.33 -18.23 11.05
N GLY A 225 12.74 -18.92 12.03
CA GLY A 225 13.42 -19.28 13.28
C GLY A 225 13.19 -18.32 14.45
N ASP A 226 12.66 -17.11 14.22
CA ASP A 226 12.15 -16.24 15.28
C ASP A 226 10.84 -16.82 15.82
N VAL A 227 10.94 -17.81 16.72
CA VAL A 227 9.80 -18.36 17.46
C VAL A 227 9.33 -17.28 18.42
N GLY A 228 8.41 -16.42 17.95
CA GLY A 228 7.98 -15.25 18.71
C GLY A 228 7.67 -15.59 20.17
N GLY A 229 8.34 -14.87 21.06
CA GLY A 229 8.12 -14.94 22.51
C GLY A 229 6.64 -14.82 22.84
N LYS A 230 6.23 -15.61 23.83
CA LYS A 230 4.90 -15.67 24.41
C LYS A 230 4.35 -14.30 24.77
#